data_AF-A0A0F8YXV8-F1
#
_entry.id   AF-A0A0F8YXV8-F1
#
_cell.length_a   1.000
_cell.length_b   1.000
_cell.length_c   1.000
_cell.angle_alpha   90.00
_cell.angle_beta   90.00
_cell.angle_gamma   90.00
#
_symmetry.space_group_name_H-M   'P 1'
#
loop_
_entity.id
_entity.type
_entity.pdbx_description
1 polymer ?
#
loop_
_entity_poly.entity_id
_entity_poly.type
_entity_poly.pdbx_seq_one_letter_code
_entity_poly.pdbx_strand_id
1 'polypeptide(L)'
;MEKLQLIAHARSHGDAVALRVVSGEHAEHSYSELLERSATLAAALLNSAADLSEARVAYLVPAGFDYIAVQWAVWGAGGVAVPLSLSATEPELEHTLGDSQSQSLVTTRELAGKVEALVERLGLRLLIVDDVSPAQEQPLPEVDPQRRAMILYTSGTTSKPKGVVTTHANIQAQIETLVEAWQWQATDCIALFLPLHHIHGIINVMSCALWSGATIEPYPHFDINAILERVAAGAYSVFMAVPTIYVKLIGALQSLPEDDRAKIVGGFAPMRLMVSGSAALPASVHEKWTSLTGQNLLERYGMTEIGMALS
;
A
#
# COMPACT_ATOMS: atom_id res chain seq x y z
N MET A 1 1.29 -26.44 8.24
CA MET A 1 1.16 -25.98 6.85
C MET A 1 0.42 -24.67 6.90
N GLU A 2 1.13 -23.57 6.65
CA GLU A 2 0.67 -22.24 7.04
C GLU A 2 0.11 -21.49 5.83
N LYS A 3 -1.16 -21.08 5.95
CA LYS A 3 -1.74 -20.05 5.09
C LYS A 3 -0.98 -18.74 5.36
N LEU A 4 -0.81 -17.91 4.34
CA LEU A 4 -0.26 -16.56 4.52
C LEU A 4 -1.04 -15.84 5.63
N GLN A 5 -0.37 -15.53 6.75
CA GLN A 5 -1.05 -15.09 7.97
C GLN A 5 -1.84 -13.79 7.75
N LEU A 6 -1.32 -12.86 6.95
CA LEU A 6 -2.06 -11.64 6.59
C LEU A 6 -3.45 -11.93 6.00
N ILE A 7 -3.54 -12.92 5.09
CA ILE A 7 -4.79 -13.33 4.45
C ILE A 7 -5.68 -14.10 5.45
N ALA A 8 -5.08 -14.86 6.37
CA ALA A 8 -5.81 -15.54 7.42
C ALA A 8 -6.44 -14.56 8.43
N HIS A 9 -5.71 -13.52 8.85
CA HIS A 9 -6.19 -12.43 9.68
C HIS A 9 -7.32 -11.66 8.97
N ALA A 10 -7.12 -11.25 7.72
CA ALA A 10 -8.14 -10.62 6.88
C ALA A 10 -9.46 -11.41 6.85
N ARG A 11 -9.39 -12.74 6.70
CA ARG A 11 -10.56 -13.62 6.71
C ARG A 11 -11.33 -13.60 8.04
N SER A 12 -10.64 -13.38 9.15
CA SER A 12 -11.29 -13.29 10.47
C SER A 12 -12.11 -12.01 10.66
N HIS A 13 -11.84 -10.96 9.87
CA HIS A 13 -12.56 -9.69 9.91
C HIS A 13 -13.84 -9.69 9.05
N GLY A 14 -13.97 -10.62 8.09
CA GLY A 14 -15.19 -10.88 7.34
C GLY A 14 -15.79 -9.63 6.70
N ASP A 15 -17.02 -9.28 7.09
CA ASP A 15 -17.76 -8.17 6.47
C ASP A 15 -17.41 -6.79 7.06
N ALA A 16 -16.39 -6.70 7.91
CA ALA A 16 -15.86 -5.42 8.36
C ALA A 16 -15.30 -4.62 7.17
N VAL A 17 -15.33 -3.28 7.27
CA VAL A 17 -14.87 -2.38 6.22
C VAL A 17 -13.33 -2.35 6.15
N ALA A 18 -12.78 -2.87 5.06
CA ALA A 18 -11.34 -2.83 4.76
C ALA A 18 -10.95 -1.50 4.10
N LEU A 19 -11.76 -1.02 3.16
CA LEU A 19 -11.52 0.21 2.43
C LEU A 19 -12.75 1.11 2.38
N ARG A 20 -12.53 2.42 2.49
CA ARG A 20 -13.54 3.44 2.23
C ARG A 20 -13.07 4.39 1.14
N VAL A 21 -13.74 4.39 -0.02
CA VAL A 21 -13.45 5.28 -1.15
C VAL A 21 -14.31 6.54 -1.01
N VAL A 22 -13.67 7.71 -0.96
CA VAL A 22 -14.34 9.01 -0.74
C VAL A 22 -15.25 9.42 -1.91
N SER A 23 -14.96 8.93 -3.12
CA SER A 23 -15.70 9.24 -4.34
C SER A 23 -16.03 7.97 -5.13
N GLY A 24 -17.26 7.46 -5.01
CA GLY A 24 -17.72 6.31 -5.81
C GLY A 24 -19.10 5.79 -5.44
N GLU A 25 -19.74 5.05 -6.34
CA GLU A 25 -21.05 4.41 -6.13
C GLU A 25 -20.98 3.25 -5.12
N HIS A 26 -19.78 2.74 -4.83
CA HIS A 26 -19.48 1.79 -3.76
C HIS A 26 -18.41 2.42 -2.85
N ALA A 27 -18.87 3.17 -1.85
CA ALA A 27 -18.00 3.95 -0.98
C ALA A 27 -17.23 3.08 0.04
N GLU A 28 -17.63 1.84 0.26
CA GLU A 28 -17.00 0.94 1.24
C GLU A 28 -16.84 -0.45 0.63
N HIS A 29 -15.70 -1.08 0.90
CA HIS A 29 -15.37 -2.45 0.54
C HIS A 29 -14.94 -3.21 1.79
N SER A 30 -15.51 -4.39 1.96
CA SER A 30 -15.26 -5.30 3.06
C SER A 30 -14.01 -6.17 2.87
N TYR A 31 -13.55 -6.81 3.95
CA TYR A 31 -12.51 -7.84 3.87
C TYR A 31 -12.96 -9.06 3.05
N SER A 32 -14.22 -9.48 3.16
CA SER A 32 -14.82 -10.55 2.35
C SER A 32 -14.72 -10.25 0.85
N GLU A 33 -15.14 -9.07 0.41
CA GLU A 33 -15.07 -8.65 -1.00
C GLU A 33 -13.62 -8.59 -1.51
N LEU A 34 -12.70 -8.10 -0.67
CA LEU A 34 -11.29 -8.05 -1.02
C LEU A 34 -10.71 -9.46 -1.22
N LEU A 35 -11.07 -10.42 -0.37
CA LEU A 35 -10.64 -11.81 -0.49
C LEU A 35 -11.20 -12.47 -1.76
N GLU A 36 -12.47 -12.23 -2.09
CA GLU A 36 -13.12 -12.73 -3.30
C GLU A 36 -12.49 -12.16 -4.57
N ARG A 37 -12.24 -10.85 -4.58
CA ARG A 37 -11.55 -10.17 -5.70
C ARG A 37 -10.14 -10.71 -5.87
N SER A 38 -9.41 -10.89 -4.76
CA SER A 38 -8.05 -11.44 -4.78
C SER A 38 -8.03 -12.87 -5.31
N ALA A 39 -8.98 -13.72 -4.90
CA ALA A 39 -9.09 -15.09 -5.39
C ALA A 39 -9.41 -15.15 -6.90
N THR A 40 -10.31 -14.29 -7.37
CA THR A 40 -10.65 -14.16 -8.80
C THR A 40 -9.43 -13.77 -9.63
N LEU A 41 -8.69 -12.75 -9.20
CA LEU A 41 -7.46 -12.31 -9.86
C LEU A 41 -6.35 -13.37 -9.78
N ALA A 42 -6.25 -14.11 -8.66
CA ALA A 42 -5.28 -15.19 -8.52
C ALA A 42 -5.54 -16.33 -9.51
N ALA A 43 -6.79 -16.74 -9.71
CA ALA A 43 -7.16 -17.73 -10.71
C ALA A 43 -6.83 -17.26 -12.14
N ALA A 44 -7.08 -15.98 -12.45
CA ALA A 44 -6.71 -15.40 -13.73
C ALA A 44 -5.18 -15.37 -13.93
N LEU A 45 -4.41 -15.05 -12.90
CA LEU A 45 -2.95 -15.09 -12.93
C LEU A 45 -2.43 -16.51 -13.16
N LEU A 46 -2.97 -17.50 -12.44
CA LEU A 46 -2.61 -18.91 -12.56
C LEU A 46 -2.85 -19.44 -13.98
N ASN A 47 -3.93 -19.02 -14.65
CA ASN A 47 -4.23 -19.42 -16.03
C ASN A 47 -4.14 -20.94 -16.23
N SER A 48 -4.84 -21.70 -15.38
CA SER A 48 -4.81 -23.17 -15.29
C SER A 48 -3.51 -23.80 -14.76
N ALA A 49 -2.47 -23.02 -14.44
CA ALA A 49 -1.32 -23.53 -13.68
C ALA A 49 -1.69 -23.76 -12.22
N ALA A 50 -1.06 -24.73 -11.55
CA ALA A 50 -1.32 -24.99 -10.12
C ALA A 50 -0.64 -23.97 -9.19
N ASP A 51 0.49 -23.40 -9.62
CA ASP A 51 1.32 -22.47 -8.83
C ASP A 51 2.18 -21.63 -9.79
N LEU A 52 2.32 -20.33 -9.53
CA LEU A 52 3.22 -19.44 -10.28
C LEU A 52 4.71 -19.72 -10.04
N SER A 53 5.07 -20.54 -9.05
CA SER A 53 6.43 -20.97 -8.75
C SER A 53 7.43 -19.81 -8.63
N GLU A 54 7.04 -18.74 -7.93
CA GLU A 54 7.79 -17.50 -7.76
C GLU A 54 8.05 -16.73 -9.07
N ALA A 55 7.17 -16.88 -10.07
CA ALA A 55 7.11 -15.97 -11.21
C ALA A 55 6.88 -14.54 -10.71
N ARG A 56 7.64 -13.58 -11.25
CA ARG A 56 7.49 -12.16 -10.92
C ARG A 56 6.31 -11.60 -11.70
N VAL A 57 5.37 -11.05 -10.97
CA VAL A 57 4.19 -10.37 -11.51
C VAL A 57 4.34 -8.90 -11.19
N ALA A 58 4.66 -8.11 -12.20
CA ALA A 58 4.67 -6.67 -12.07
C ALA A 58 3.25 -6.11 -12.12
N TYR A 59 3.01 -4.99 -11.47
CA TYR A 59 1.71 -4.34 -11.54
C TYR A 59 1.79 -2.83 -11.46
N LEU A 60 1.03 -2.18 -12.35
CA LEU A 60 0.85 -0.74 -12.44
C LEU A 60 -0.62 -0.42 -12.19
N VAL A 61 -0.98 -0.29 -10.92
CA VAL A 61 -2.39 -0.13 -10.48
C VAL A 61 -2.48 1.05 -9.52
N PRO A 62 -3.48 1.94 -9.65
CA PRO A 62 -3.68 3.05 -8.71
C PRO A 62 -3.94 2.56 -7.27
N ALA A 63 -3.59 3.37 -6.28
CA ALA A 63 -3.90 3.06 -4.89
C ALA A 63 -5.41 2.93 -4.69
N GLY A 64 -5.85 1.79 -4.14
CA GLY A 64 -7.26 1.48 -3.99
C GLY A 64 -7.52 -0.02 -3.82
N PHE A 65 -8.78 -0.41 -3.95
CA PHE A 65 -9.24 -1.79 -3.77
C PHE A 65 -8.50 -2.78 -4.68
N ASP A 66 -8.42 -2.49 -5.97
CA ASP A 66 -7.76 -3.38 -6.94
C ASP A 66 -6.24 -3.49 -6.72
N TYR A 67 -5.57 -2.47 -6.19
CA TYR A 67 -4.14 -2.58 -5.86
C TYR A 67 -3.91 -3.69 -4.82
N ILE A 68 -4.71 -3.66 -3.74
CA ILE A 68 -4.61 -4.64 -2.65
C ILE A 68 -4.98 -6.01 -3.17
N ALA A 69 -6.07 -6.10 -3.96
CA ALA A 69 -6.54 -7.34 -4.53
C ALA A 69 -5.50 -7.97 -5.46
N VAL A 70 -4.82 -7.18 -6.30
CA VAL A 70 -3.74 -7.66 -7.17
C VAL A 70 -2.55 -8.16 -6.34
N GLN A 71 -2.12 -7.43 -5.31
CA GLN A 71 -1.00 -7.86 -4.47
C GLN A 71 -1.30 -9.20 -3.79
N TRP A 72 -2.49 -9.35 -3.20
CA TRP A 72 -2.91 -10.59 -2.56
C TRP A 72 -3.15 -11.72 -3.56
N ALA A 73 -3.62 -11.41 -4.76
CA ALA A 73 -3.77 -12.36 -5.84
C ALA A 73 -2.42 -12.96 -6.27
N VAL A 74 -1.41 -12.10 -6.43
CA VAL A 74 -0.04 -12.54 -6.78
C VAL A 74 0.50 -13.44 -5.68
N TRP A 75 0.41 -13.02 -4.41
CA TRP A 75 0.86 -13.82 -3.27
C TRP A 75 0.11 -15.15 -3.16
N GLY A 76 -1.23 -15.13 -3.24
CA GLY A 76 -2.06 -16.32 -3.16
C GLY A 76 -1.84 -17.31 -4.31
N ALA A 77 -1.45 -16.82 -5.49
CA ALA A 77 -1.08 -17.64 -6.63
C ALA A 77 0.37 -18.18 -6.58
N GLY A 78 1.15 -17.85 -5.53
CA GLY A 78 2.56 -18.23 -5.39
C GLY A 78 3.53 -17.38 -6.20
N GLY A 79 3.10 -16.20 -6.67
CA GLY A 79 3.95 -15.27 -7.42
C GLY A 79 4.70 -14.29 -6.51
N VAL A 80 5.66 -13.58 -7.10
CA VAL A 80 6.42 -12.50 -6.46
C VAL A 80 5.88 -11.15 -6.96
N ALA A 81 5.36 -10.33 -6.05
CA ALA A 81 4.79 -9.03 -6.34
C ALA A 81 5.88 -8.00 -6.70
N VAL A 82 5.73 -7.30 -7.83
CA VAL A 82 6.64 -6.22 -8.26
C VAL A 82 5.83 -4.93 -8.53
N PRO A 83 5.49 -4.14 -7.49
CA PRO A 83 4.75 -2.91 -7.69
C PRO A 83 5.56 -1.88 -8.48
N LEU A 84 4.90 -1.25 -9.46
CA LEU A 84 5.49 -0.22 -10.31
C LEU A 84 4.99 1.16 -9.89
N SER A 85 5.84 2.18 -10.08
CA SER A 85 5.42 3.56 -9.85
C SER A 85 4.54 4.08 -10.99
N LEU A 86 3.39 4.66 -10.64
CA LEU A 86 2.51 5.35 -11.59
C LEU A 86 3.22 6.51 -12.31
N SER A 87 4.20 7.13 -11.67
CA SER A 87 4.97 8.24 -12.25
C SER A 87 6.21 7.79 -13.01
N ALA A 88 6.51 6.48 -13.06
CA ALA A 88 7.66 5.98 -13.80
C ALA A 88 7.51 6.27 -15.30
N THR A 89 8.64 6.65 -15.90
CA THR A 89 8.83 6.78 -17.34
C THR A 89 8.96 5.39 -17.98
N GLU A 90 8.73 5.28 -19.29
CA GLU A 90 8.88 4.00 -20.00
C GLU A 90 10.26 3.35 -19.79
N PRO A 91 11.40 4.06 -19.85
CA PRO A 91 12.71 3.44 -19.59
C PRO A 91 12.88 2.91 -18.15
N GLU A 92 12.25 3.55 -17.17
CA GLU A 92 12.28 3.08 -15.77
C GLU A 92 11.41 1.83 -15.58
N LEU A 93 10.25 1.79 -16.25
CA LEU A 93 9.40 0.60 -16.29
C LEU A 93 10.12 -0.55 -16.99
N GLU A 94 10.71 -0.30 -18.16
CA GLU A 94 11.47 -1.29 -18.93
C GLU A 94 12.62 -1.87 -18.11
N HIS A 95 13.41 -1.01 -17.44
CA HIS A 95 14.48 -1.45 -16.56
C HIS A 95 13.95 -2.37 -15.45
N THR A 96 12.88 -1.95 -14.77
CA THR A 96 12.29 -2.72 -13.68
C THR A 96 11.76 -4.08 -14.15
N LEU A 97 11.05 -4.11 -15.28
CA LEU A 97 10.49 -5.33 -15.86
C LEU A 97 11.57 -6.30 -16.32
N GLY A 98 12.62 -5.78 -16.99
CA GLY A 98 13.74 -6.58 -17.47
C GLY A 98 14.62 -7.13 -16.34
N ASP A 99 15.00 -6.28 -15.39
CA ASP A 99 15.87 -6.64 -14.27
C ASP A 99 15.19 -7.64 -13.32
N SER A 100 13.89 -7.46 -13.06
CA SER A 100 13.10 -8.41 -12.25
C SER A 100 12.77 -9.70 -13.00
N GLN A 101 13.00 -9.75 -14.32
CA GLN A 101 12.56 -10.82 -15.20
C GLN A 101 11.06 -11.11 -15.01
N SER A 102 10.25 -10.05 -14.98
CA SER A 102 8.80 -10.18 -14.87
C SER A 102 8.26 -11.06 -15.99
N GLN A 103 7.27 -11.91 -15.68
CA GLN A 103 6.61 -12.76 -16.68
C GLN A 103 5.26 -12.18 -17.12
N SER A 104 4.64 -11.39 -16.26
CA SER A 104 3.36 -10.73 -16.51
C SER A 104 3.31 -9.35 -15.89
N LEU A 105 2.49 -8.49 -16.49
CA LEU A 105 2.15 -7.18 -15.97
C LEU A 105 0.64 -7.10 -15.76
N VAL A 106 0.21 -6.68 -14.58
CA VAL A 106 -1.18 -6.40 -14.23
C VAL A 106 -1.42 -4.89 -14.23
N THR A 107 -2.47 -4.42 -14.87
CA THR A 107 -2.80 -2.99 -14.95
C THR A 107 -4.31 -2.78 -14.95
N THR A 108 -4.76 -1.53 -14.83
CA THR A 108 -6.15 -1.15 -15.08
C THR A 108 -6.35 -0.76 -16.53
N ARG A 109 -7.60 -0.77 -17.01
CA ARG A 109 -7.99 -0.34 -18.35
C ARG A 109 -7.55 1.11 -18.63
N GLU A 110 -7.68 1.98 -17.63
CA GLU A 110 -7.24 3.37 -17.70
C GLU A 110 -5.74 3.49 -18.03
N LEU A 111 -4.92 2.62 -17.43
CA LEU A 111 -3.46 2.65 -17.56
C LEU A 111 -2.93 1.72 -18.65
N ALA A 112 -3.77 0.92 -19.31
CA ALA A 112 -3.36 -0.07 -20.31
C ALA A 112 -2.53 0.56 -21.44
N GLY A 113 -3.00 1.69 -21.98
CA GLY A 113 -2.29 2.41 -23.06
C GLY A 113 -0.88 2.90 -22.69
N LYS A 114 -0.55 3.02 -21.39
CA LYS A 114 0.80 3.38 -20.92
C LYS A 114 1.80 2.22 -21.03
N VAL A 115 1.32 0.97 -21.03
CA VAL A 115 2.17 -0.23 -20.89
C VAL A 115 2.04 -1.22 -22.03
N GLU A 116 0.98 -1.18 -22.84
CA GLU A 116 0.72 -2.13 -23.93
C GLU A 116 1.91 -2.33 -24.88
N ALA A 117 2.43 -1.24 -25.46
CA ALA A 117 3.54 -1.30 -26.40
C ALA A 117 4.83 -1.84 -25.75
N LEU A 118 5.07 -1.49 -24.48
CA LEU A 118 6.23 -1.97 -23.71
C LEU A 118 6.10 -3.47 -23.40
N VAL A 119 4.91 -3.91 -23.00
CA VAL A 119 4.61 -5.32 -22.68
C VAL A 119 4.74 -6.20 -23.91
N GLU A 120 4.22 -5.77 -25.06
CA GLU A 120 4.41 -6.47 -26.34
C GLU A 120 5.89 -6.59 -26.70
N ARG A 121 6.63 -5.47 -26.61
CA ARG A 121 8.05 -5.41 -26.92
C ARG A 121 8.91 -6.31 -26.02
N LEU A 122 8.52 -6.46 -24.75
CA LEU A 122 9.20 -7.32 -23.78
C LEU A 122 8.66 -8.77 -23.77
N GLY A 123 7.61 -9.07 -24.53
CA GLY A 123 6.99 -10.40 -24.58
C GLY A 123 6.33 -10.83 -23.27
N LEU A 124 5.79 -9.88 -22.49
CA LEU A 124 5.12 -10.15 -21.22
C LEU A 124 3.66 -10.50 -21.45
N ARG A 125 3.06 -11.26 -20.52
CA ARG A 125 1.60 -11.41 -20.47
C ARG A 125 0.98 -10.17 -19.82
N LEU A 126 0.06 -9.50 -20.52
CA LEU A 126 -0.75 -8.42 -19.96
C LEU A 126 -2.04 -8.97 -19.32
N LEU A 127 -2.37 -8.50 -18.12
CA LEU A 127 -3.67 -8.72 -17.49
C LEU A 127 -4.30 -7.36 -17.15
N ILE A 128 -5.51 -7.12 -17.64
CA ILE A 128 -6.29 -5.92 -17.31
C ILE A 128 -7.31 -6.30 -16.24
N VAL A 129 -7.19 -5.69 -15.06
CA VAL A 129 -7.98 -6.00 -13.87
C VAL A 129 -9.49 -5.89 -14.14
N ASP A 130 -9.90 -4.88 -14.90
CA ASP A 130 -11.30 -4.60 -15.27
C ASP A 130 -11.92 -5.65 -16.19
N ASP A 131 -11.10 -6.43 -16.90
CA ASP A 131 -11.56 -7.51 -17.79
C ASP A 131 -11.68 -8.85 -17.07
N VAL A 132 -11.17 -8.95 -15.83
CA VAL A 132 -11.24 -10.18 -15.05
C VAL A 132 -12.61 -10.30 -14.40
N SER A 133 -13.44 -11.16 -15.00
CA SER A 133 -14.70 -11.60 -14.43
C SER A 133 -14.49 -12.73 -13.40
N PRO A 134 -15.40 -12.91 -12.44
CA PRO A 134 -15.40 -14.07 -11.56
C PRO A 134 -15.33 -15.37 -12.36
N ALA A 135 -14.21 -16.09 -12.23
CA ALA A 135 -14.01 -17.37 -12.88
C ALA A 135 -14.49 -18.51 -11.97
N GLN A 136 -14.53 -19.73 -12.51
CA GLN A 136 -14.72 -20.93 -11.70
C GLN A 136 -13.60 -20.99 -10.65
N GLU A 137 -13.96 -21.23 -9.38
CA GLU A 137 -12.98 -21.30 -8.30
C GLU A 137 -11.89 -22.32 -8.62
N GLN A 138 -10.65 -21.85 -8.64
CA GLN A 138 -9.47 -22.70 -8.74
C GLN A 138 -8.82 -22.78 -7.35
N PRO A 139 -8.42 -23.99 -6.88
CA PRO A 139 -7.62 -24.11 -5.66
C PRO A 139 -6.33 -23.30 -5.77
N LEU A 140 -6.07 -22.47 -4.77
CA LEU A 140 -4.81 -21.75 -4.64
C LEU A 140 -3.74 -22.65 -4.02
N PRO A 141 -2.46 -22.52 -4.43
CA PRO A 141 -1.37 -23.27 -3.85
C PRO A 141 -1.17 -22.91 -2.37
N GLU A 142 -0.53 -23.82 -1.64
CA GLU A 142 0.05 -23.47 -0.35
C GLU A 142 1.38 -22.75 -0.55
N VAL A 143 1.59 -21.68 0.20
CA VAL A 143 2.73 -20.79 0.04
C VAL A 143 3.62 -20.89 1.28
N ASP A 144 4.79 -21.51 1.12
CA ASP A 144 5.80 -21.56 2.17
C ASP A 144 6.26 -20.12 2.53
N PRO A 145 6.29 -19.74 3.82
CA PRO A 145 6.76 -18.43 4.26
C PRO A 145 8.19 -18.06 3.79
N GLN A 146 9.04 -19.03 3.46
CA GLN A 146 10.39 -18.79 2.95
C GLN A 146 10.41 -18.42 1.45
N ARG A 147 9.30 -18.55 0.72
CA ARG A 147 9.20 -18.07 -0.66
C ARG A 147 9.32 -16.55 -0.72
N ARG A 148 9.95 -16.08 -1.80
CA ARG A 148 10.01 -14.69 -2.20
C ARG A 148 8.58 -14.18 -2.41
N ALA A 149 8.31 -13.02 -1.85
CA ALA A 149 6.99 -12.41 -1.82
C ALA A 149 6.94 -11.12 -2.63
N MET A 150 7.98 -10.30 -2.55
CA MET A 150 7.95 -8.97 -3.15
C MET A 150 9.34 -8.49 -3.57
N ILE A 151 9.41 -7.76 -4.69
CA ILE A 151 10.58 -7.00 -5.13
C ILE A 151 10.23 -5.52 -5.15
N LEU A 152 10.95 -4.72 -4.36
CA LEU A 152 10.83 -3.26 -4.36
C LEU A 152 12.09 -2.63 -4.91
N TYR A 153 11.95 -1.76 -5.91
CA TYR A 153 13.08 -1.07 -6.51
C TYR A 153 13.43 0.20 -5.74
N THR A 154 14.73 0.40 -5.46
CA THR A 154 15.25 1.58 -4.79
C THR A 154 16.19 2.38 -5.69
N SER A 155 16.13 3.71 -5.58
CA SER A 155 17.07 4.61 -6.25
C SER A 155 18.43 4.50 -5.55
N GLY A 156 19.30 3.61 -6.04
CA GLY A 156 20.66 3.49 -5.56
C GLY A 156 21.49 4.75 -5.85
N THR A 157 22.48 5.05 -5.02
CA THR A 157 23.25 6.31 -5.05
C THR A 157 24.21 6.46 -6.25
N THR A 158 24.37 5.44 -7.11
CA THR A 158 25.40 5.44 -8.17
C THR A 158 25.03 4.70 -9.46
N SER A 159 23.81 4.17 -9.61
CA SER A 159 23.44 3.32 -10.77
C SER A 159 21.93 3.23 -10.98
N LYS A 160 21.51 2.52 -12.04
CA LYS A 160 20.10 2.15 -12.29
C LYS A 160 19.46 1.55 -11.01
N PRO A 161 18.14 1.72 -10.79
CA PRO A 161 17.47 1.20 -9.60
C PRO A 161 17.70 -0.29 -9.37
N LYS A 162 17.80 -0.72 -8.10
CA LYS A 162 18.06 -2.12 -7.73
C LYS A 162 16.85 -2.72 -7.03
N GLY A 163 16.52 -3.97 -7.36
CA GLY A 163 15.43 -4.71 -6.73
C GLY A 163 15.84 -5.30 -5.38
N VAL A 164 15.14 -4.92 -4.32
CA VAL A 164 15.23 -5.53 -3.00
C VAL A 164 14.22 -6.67 -2.92
N VAL A 165 14.70 -7.89 -2.70
CA VAL A 165 13.86 -9.09 -2.59
C VAL A 165 13.53 -9.38 -1.13
N THR A 166 12.26 -9.62 -0.83
CA THR A 166 11.79 -10.02 0.50
C THR A 166 11.01 -11.33 0.42
N THR A 167 11.07 -12.15 1.47
CA THR A 167 10.23 -13.34 1.61
C THR A 167 8.93 -13.02 2.35
N HIS A 168 7.96 -13.93 2.30
CA HIS A 168 6.75 -13.81 3.11
C HIS A 168 7.06 -13.74 4.61
N ALA A 169 8.04 -14.51 5.09
CA ALA A 169 8.50 -14.46 6.47
C ALA A 169 9.11 -13.10 6.84
N ASN A 170 9.87 -12.47 5.94
CA ASN A 170 10.37 -11.11 6.18
C ASN A 170 9.22 -10.11 6.33
N ILE A 171 8.24 -10.16 5.41
CA ILE A 171 7.08 -9.27 5.43
C ILE A 171 6.24 -9.49 6.69
N GLN A 172 5.96 -10.74 7.05
CA GLN A 172 5.19 -11.07 8.24
C GLN A 172 5.87 -10.56 9.52
N ALA A 173 7.17 -10.81 9.70
CA ALA A 173 7.89 -10.34 10.87
C ALA A 173 7.87 -8.81 11.01
N GLN A 174 7.94 -8.09 9.88
CA GLN A 174 7.81 -6.64 9.85
C GLN A 174 6.41 -6.18 10.28
N ILE A 175 5.36 -6.80 9.73
CA ILE A 175 3.98 -6.46 10.07
C ILE A 175 3.72 -6.73 11.55
N GLU A 176 4.08 -7.91 12.07
CA GLU A 176 3.89 -8.26 13.48
C GLU A 176 4.60 -7.28 14.41
N THR A 177 5.86 -6.96 14.12
CA THR A 177 6.65 -5.99 14.89
C THR A 177 5.98 -4.62 14.92
N LEU A 178 5.50 -4.14 13.77
CA LEU A 178 4.88 -2.82 13.65
C LEU A 178 3.47 -2.78 14.24
N VAL A 179 2.69 -3.85 14.10
CA VAL A 179 1.36 -3.99 14.72
C VAL A 179 1.49 -3.98 16.24
N GLU A 180 2.50 -4.66 16.80
CA GLU A 180 2.80 -4.62 18.22
C GLU A 180 3.32 -3.24 18.64
N ALA A 181 4.36 -2.71 18.01
CA ALA A 181 4.99 -1.44 18.41
C ALA A 181 4.01 -0.25 18.32
N TRP A 182 3.21 -0.20 17.25
CA TRP A 182 2.26 0.89 17.01
C TRP A 182 0.85 0.60 17.52
N GLN A 183 0.62 -0.57 18.13
CA GLN A 183 -0.66 -0.97 18.71
C GLN A 183 -1.81 -0.75 17.72
N TRP A 184 -1.67 -1.28 16.51
CA TRP A 184 -2.74 -1.23 15.50
C TRP A 184 -4.00 -1.94 16.01
N GLN A 185 -5.17 -1.36 15.72
CA GLN A 185 -6.47 -1.83 16.19
C GLN A 185 -7.46 -1.92 15.04
N ALA A 186 -8.43 -2.84 15.14
CA ALA A 186 -9.49 -2.99 14.15
C ALA A 186 -10.38 -1.73 14.02
N THR A 187 -10.42 -0.89 15.06
CA THR A 187 -11.16 0.38 15.04
C THR A 187 -10.39 1.52 14.36
N ASP A 188 -9.17 1.28 13.89
CA ASP A 188 -8.40 2.33 13.27
C ASP A 188 -8.90 2.70 11.88
N CYS A 189 -8.75 3.97 11.55
CA CYS A 189 -8.97 4.49 10.21
C CYS A 189 -7.80 5.40 9.81
N ILE A 190 -7.28 5.20 8.59
CA ILE A 190 -6.11 5.92 8.08
C ILE A 190 -6.28 6.36 6.62
N ALA A 191 -5.85 7.58 6.31
CA ALA A 191 -5.65 8.04 4.94
C ALA A 191 -4.40 7.40 4.33
N LEU A 192 -4.55 6.74 3.16
CA LEU A 192 -3.44 6.17 2.41
C LEU A 192 -3.21 6.94 1.10
N PHE A 193 -2.31 7.92 1.15
CA PHE A 193 -1.80 8.66 -0.01
C PHE A 193 -0.30 8.43 -0.23
N LEU A 194 0.35 7.65 0.63
CA LEU A 194 1.77 7.33 0.50
C LEU A 194 1.99 6.41 -0.71
N PRO A 195 3.09 6.56 -1.46
CA PRO A 195 3.27 5.82 -2.69
C PRO A 195 3.34 4.31 -2.46
N LEU A 196 2.51 3.57 -3.19
CA LEU A 196 2.44 2.10 -3.14
C LEU A 196 3.43 1.41 -4.09
N HIS A 197 4.64 1.96 -4.16
CA HIS A 197 5.84 1.30 -4.68
C HIS A 197 7.01 1.47 -3.69
N HIS A 198 6.70 1.93 -2.48
CA HIS A 198 7.62 2.07 -1.37
C HIS A 198 7.10 1.30 -0.16
N ILE A 199 8.04 0.76 0.62
CA ILE A 199 7.74 -0.04 1.81
C ILE A 199 6.86 0.70 2.84
N HIS A 200 6.97 2.04 2.93
CA HIS A 200 6.17 2.86 3.85
C HIS A 200 4.67 2.77 3.55
N GLY A 201 4.26 2.88 2.29
CA GLY A 201 2.85 2.76 1.93
C GLY A 201 2.36 1.31 2.03
N ILE A 202 3.15 0.37 1.51
CA ILE A 202 2.76 -1.04 1.36
C ILE A 202 2.74 -1.77 2.71
N ILE A 203 3.83 -1.72 3.47
CA ILE A 203 3.99 -2.53 4.69
C ILE A 203 3.47 -1.77 5.90
N ASN A 204 4.03 -0.59 6.17
CA ASN A 204 3.78 0.14 7.42
C ASN A 204 2.34 0.65 7.54
N VAL A 205 1.72 1.03 6.42
CA VAL A 205 0.32 1.49 6.40
C VAL A 205 -0.60 0.38 5.96
N MET A 206 -0.57 0.02 4.66
CA MET A 206 -1.59 -0.85 4.06
C MET A 206 -1.59 -2.24 4.71
N SER A 207 -0.44 -2.91 4.81
CA SER A 207 -0.39 -4.27 5.34
C SER A 207 -0.64 -4.32 6.85
N CYS A 208 -0.14 -3.36 7.63
CA CYS A 208 -0.41 -3.30 9.08
C CYS A 208 -1.89 -3.01 9.39
N ALA A 209 -2.52 -2.10 8.63
CA ALA A 209 -3.94 -1.81 8.76
C ALA A 209 -4.78 -3.06 8.43
N LEU A 210 -4.51 -3.71 7.29
CA LEU A 210 -5.24 -4.91 6.87
C LEU A 210 -5.03 -6.11 7.79
N TRP A 211 -3.82 -6.26 8.35
CA TRP A 211 -3.53 -7.28 9.36
C TRP A 211 -4.39 -7.12 10.62
N SER A 212 -4.70 -5.86 10.96
CA SER A 212 -5.33 -5.51 12.23
C SER A 212 -6.85 -5.36 12.12
N GLY A 213 -7.43 -5.49 10.93
CA GLY A 213 -8.86 -5.28 10.68
C GLY A 213 -9.26 -3.81 10.57
N ALA A 214 -8.29 -2.91 10.41
CA ALA A 214 -8.52 -1.47 10.32
C ALA A 214 -9.10 -1.07 8.95
N THR A 215 -9.60 0.16 8.85
CA THR A 215 -10.11 0.75 7.61
C THR A 215 -9.08 1.66 6.95
N ILE A 216 -8.90 1.50 5.64
CA ILE A 216 -8.05 2.36 4.82
C ILE A 216 -8.92 3.27 3.96
N GLU A 217 -8.60 4.57 3.94
CA GLU A 217 -9.17 5.54 3.00
C GLU A 217 -8.10 5.85 1.93
N PRO A 218 -8.11 5.16 0.77
CA PRO A 218 -7.08 5.34 -0.25
C PRO A 218 -7.28 6.63 -1.03
N TYR A 219 -6.17 7.29 -1.33
CA TYR A 219 -6.10 8.46 -2.21
C TYR A 219 -5.10 8.17 -3.34
N PRO A 220 -5.49 8.33 -4.62
CA PRO A 220 -4.59 8.14 -5.75
C PRO A 220 -3.33 9.04 -5.69
N HIS A 221 -3.49 10.22 -5.09
CA HIS A 221 -2.43 11.18 -4.83
C HIS A 221 -2.73 11.98 -3.56
N PHE A 222 -1.72 12.63 -2.98
CA PHE A 222 -1.92 13.52 -1.83
C PHE A 222 -2.77 14.74 -2.21
N ASP A 223 -4.05 14.73 -1.83
CA ASP A 223 -4.96 15.87 -1.92
C ASP A 223 -5.15 16.49 -0.54
N ILE A 224 -4.47 17.62 -0.31
CA ILE A 224 -4.49 18.28 1.00
C ILE A 224 -5.89 18.74 1.40
N ASN A 225 -6.71 19.20 0.47
CA ASN A 225 -8.02 19.76 0.81
C ASN A 225 -8.98 18.64 1.22
N ALA A 226 -9.04 17.57 0.41
CA ALA A 226 -9.88 16.41 0.71
C ALA A 226 -9.45 15.72 2.01
N ILE A 227 -8.14 15.61 2.26
CA ILE A 227 -7.63 15.03 3.51
C ILE A 227 -7.99 15.90 4.71
N LEU A 228 -7.77 17.23 4.64
CA LEU A 228 -8.07 18.12 5.75
C LEU A 228 -9.57 18.22 6.05
N GLU A 229 -10.44 18.10 5.05
CA GLU A 229 -11.89 17.98 5.23
C GLU A 229 -12.25 16.73 6.05
N ARG A 230 -11.66 15.58 5.70
CA ARG A 230 -11.88 14.31 6.41
C ARG A 230 -11.28 14.33 7.81
N VAL A 231 -10.12 14.96 7.99
CA VAL A 231 -9.54 15.22 9.32
C VAL A 231 -10.49 16.05 10.17
N ALA A 232 -11.02 17.17 9.66
CA ALA A 232 -11.97 18.02 10.38
C ALA A 232 -13.26 17.27 10.78
N ALA A 233 -13.65 16.27 9.98
CA ALA A 233 -14.77 15.38 10.29
C ALA A 233 -14.44 14.26 11.31
N GLY A 234 -13.20 14.20 11.82
CA GLY A 234 -12.76 13.18 12.77
C GLY A 234 -12.62 11.78 12.15
N ALA A 235 -12.34 11.71 10.85
CA ALA A 235 -12.36 10.44 10.11
C ALA A 235 -11.21 9.48 10.44
N TYR A 236 -10.12 9.96 11.03
CA TYR A 236 -8.88 9.19 11.19
C TYR A 236 -8.47 9.07 12.66
N SER A 237 -7.91 7.92 13.01
CA SER A 237 -7.29 7.64 14.32
C SER A 237 -5.77 7.54 14.22
N VAL A 238 -5.24 7.22 13.04
CA VAL A 238 -3.81 7.09 12.74
C VAL A 238 -3.48 7.91 11.49
N PHE A 239 -2.36 8.61 11.49
CA PHE A 239 -1.93 9.40 10.35
C PHE A 239 -0.43 9.26 10.11
N MET A 240 -0.04 8.75 8.94
CA MET A 240 1.37 8.54 8.59
C MET A 240 1.72 9.32 7.35
N ALA A 241 2.81 10.09 7.41
CA ALA A 241 3.29 10.87 6.28
C ALA A 241 4.81 11.01 6.27
N VAL A 242 5.33 11.73 5.28
CA VAL A 242 6.77 12.08 5.19
C VAL A 242 6.96 13.55 5.60
N PRO A 243 8.18 13.97 6.00
CA PRO A 243 8.42 15.34 6.47
C PRO A 243 7.93 16.45 5.52
N THR A 244 8.06 16.26 4.21
CA THR A 244 7.61 17.25 3.21
C THR A 244 6.09 17.42 3.19
N ILE A 245 5.31 16.40 3.57
CA ILE A 245 3.86 16.49 3.71
C ILE A 245 3.49 17.27 4.97
N TYR A 246 4.17 17.04 6.09
CA TYR A 246 3.98 17.83 7.31
C TYR A 246 4.28 19.31 7.09
N VAL A 247 5.32 19.65 6.32
CA VAL A 247 5.59 21.04 5.92
C VAL A 247 4.40 21.67 5.17
N LYS A 248 3.81 20.93 4.22
CA LYS A 248 2.63 21.41 3.48
C LYS A 248 1.41 21.57 4.39
N LEU A 249 1.15 20.62 5.28
CA LEU A 249 0.04 20.66 6.24
C LEU A 249 0.20 21.85 7.20
N ILE A 250 1.39 22.09 7.74
CA ILE A 250 1.68 23.25 8.60
C ILE A 250 1.38 24.55 7.84
N GLY A 251 1.88 24.68 6.61
CA GLY A 251 1.65 25.87 5.79
C GLY A 251 0.16 26.11 5.51
N ALA A 252 -0.58 25.04 5.17
CA ALA A 252 -2.02 25.12 4.96
C ALA A 252 -2.76 25.57 6.22
N LEU A 253 -2.51 24.91 7.37
CA LEU A 253 -3.13 25.25 8.65
C LEU A 253 -2.87 26.71 9.05
N GLN A 254 -1.64 27.20 8.87
CA GLN A 254 -1.29 28.58 9.21
C GLN A 254 -1.97 29.63 8.31
N SER A 255 -2.31 29.25 7.07
CA SER A 255 -3.00 30.13 6.13
C SER A 255 -4.52 30.20 6.33
N LEU A 256 -5.10 29.26 7.07
CA LEU A 256 -6.53 29.18 7.29
C LEU A 256 -7.04 30.18 8.34
N PRO A 257 -8.29 30.65 8.20
CA PRO A 257 -9.01 31.36 9.27
C PRO A 257 -9.00 30.56 10.57
N GLU A 258 -9.09 31.25 11.70
CA GLU A 258 -8.99 30.64 13.03
C GLU A 258 -10.01 29.53 13.25
N ASP A 259 -11.27 29.74 12.87
CA ASP A 259 -12.35 28.76 13.05
C ASP A 259 -12.13 27.47 12.24
N ASP A 260 -11.69 27.60 10.98
CA ASP A 260 -11.43 26.45 10.12
C ASP A 260 -10.17 25.69 10.57
N ARG A 261 -9.12 26.43 10.96
CA ARG A 261 -7.92 25.84 11.56
C ARG A 261 -8.26 25.08 12.84
N ALA A 262 -9.09 25.65 13.72
CA ALA A 262 -9.46 25.03 14.99
C ALA A 262 -10.21 23.70 14.79
N LYS A 263 -11.11 23.62 13.80
CA LYS A 263 -11.80 22.37 13.45
C LYS A 263 -10.83 21.28 13.00
N ILE A 264 -9.92 21.61 12.08
CA ILE A 264 -8.95 20.64 11.55
C ILE A 264 -7.97 20.20 12.64
N VAL A 265 -7.45 21.14 13.43
CA VAL A 265 -6.60 20.84 14.59
C VAL A 265 -7.34 19.93 15.59
N GLY A 266 -8.63 20.21 15.85
CA GLY A 266 -9.49 19.36 16.67
C GLY A 266 -9.67 17.95 16.11
N GLY A 267 -9.54 17.77 14.79
CA GLY A 267 -9.53 16.46 14.14
C GLY A 267 -8.22 15.69 14.27
N PHE A 268 -7.07 16.38 14.32
CA PHE A 268 -5.77 15.76 14.60
C PHE A 268 -5.58 15.42 16.08
N ALA A 269 -6.10 16.25 16.98
CA ALA A 269 -5.90 16.12 18.42
C ALA A 269 -6.27 14.74 19.01
N PRO A 270 -7.36 14.05 18.62
CA PRO A 270 -7.70 12.73 19.16
C PRO A 270 -6.98 11.56 18.49
N MET A 271 -6.19 11.78 17.43
CA MET A 271 -5.46 10.69 16.76
C MET A 271 -4.49 10.05 17.74
N ARG A 272 -4.53 8.72 17.85
CA ARG A 272 -3.71 7.98 18.81
C ARG A 272 -2.25 7.86 18.38
N LEU A 273 -1.99 7.99 17.08
CA LEU A 273 -0.66 7.81 16.51
C LEU A 273 -0.48 8.68 15.26
N MET A 274 0.61 9.44 15.24
CA MET A 274 1.07 10.14 14.05
C MET A 274 2.53 9.82 13.78
N VAL A 275 2.86 9.45 12.54
CA VAL A 275 4.20 8.97 12.18
C VAL A 275 4.80 9.80 11.06
N SER A 276 6.05 10.25 11.26
CA SER A 276 6.89 10.80 10.20
C SER A 276 7.98 9.80 9.84
N GLY A 277 8.17 9.54 8.54
CA GLY A 277 9.20 8.62 8.10
C GLY A 277 9.67 8.82 6.66
N SER A 278 10.56 7.92 6.22
CA SER A 278 11.20 7.89 4.89
C SER A 278 12.19 9.02 4.61
N ALA A 279 12.33 9.99 5.50
CA ALA A 279 13.39 10.99 5.53
C ALA A 279 13.53 11.50 6.96
N ALA A 280 14.69 12.08 7.29
CA ALA A 280 14.91 12.71 8.58
C ALA A 280 13.88 13.82 8.82
N LEU A 281 13.24 13.81 9.99
CA LEU A 281 12.30 14.84 10.40
C LEU A 281 13.06 16.05 10.95
N PRO A 282 13.00 17.24 10.34
CA PRO A 282 13.63 18.42 10.92
C PRO A 282 12.97 18.76 12.26
N ALA A 283 13.77 19.02 13.30
CA ALA A 283 13.27 19.41 14.62
C ALA A 283 12.28 20.59 14.55
N SER A 284 12.54 21.57 13.69
CA SER A 284 11.65 22.71 13.47
C SER A 284 10.29 22.35 12.88
N VAL A 285 10.18 21.25 12.12
CA VAL A 285 8.89 20.73 11.63
C VAL A 285 8.16 20.02 12.76
N HIS A 286 8.87 19.19 13.54
CA HIS A 286 8.30 18.51 14.71
C HIS A 286 7.73 19.51 15.72
N GLU A 287 8.54 20.49 16.16
CA GLU A 287 8.13 21.53 17.13
C GLU A 287 6.92 22.33 16.66
N LYS A 288 6.90 22.73 15.37
CA LYS A 288 5.75 23.45 14.79
C LYS A 288 4.50 22.59 14.75
N TRP A 289 4.63 21.31 14.39
CA TRP A 289 3.48 20.40 14.38
C TRP A 289 2.90 20.21 15.78
N THR A 290 3.75 19.92 16.76
CA THR A 290 3.36 19.79 18.17
C THR A 290 2.69 21.06 18.68
N SER A 291 3.26 22.23 18.40
CA SER A 291 2.68 23.51 18.83
C SER A 291 1.32 23.81 18.18
N LEU A 292 1.10 23.40 16.93
CA LEU A 292 -0.14 23.67 16.20
C LEU A 292 -1.25 22.69 16.55
N THR A 293 -0.91 21.42 16.79
CA THR A 293 -1.90 20.33 16.86
C THR A 293 -1.95 19.63 18.22
N GLY A 294 -0.94 19.83 19.07
CA GLY A 294 -0.74 19.07 20.31
C GLY A 294 -0.19 17.65 20.09
N GLN A 295 -0.06 17.19 18.84
CA GLN A 295 0.39 15.86 18.47
C GLN A 295 1.92 15.79 18.36
N ASN A 296 2.53 14.75 18.91
CA ASN A 296 3.95 14.46 18.70
C ASN A 296 4.09 13.47 17.56
N LEU A 297 5.05 13.72 16.66
CA LEU A 297 5.30 12.82 15.55
C LEU A 297 6.30 11.76 15.99
N LEU A 298 5.89 10.49 15.93
CA LEU A 298 6.80 9.38 16.05
C LEU A 298 7.71 9.36 14.82
N GLU A 299 9.00 9.56 15.02
CA GLU A 299 10.00 9.37 13.98
C GLU A 299 10.44 7.91 13.96
N ARG A 300 10.42 7.30 12.78
CA ARG A 300 10.81 5.91 12.58
C ARG A 300 11.93 5.79 11.57
N TYR A 301 12.82 4.84 11.78
CA TYR A 301 13.97 4.59 10.91
C TYR A 301 13.86 3.22 10.24
N GLY A 302 14.05 3.20 8.93
CA GLY A 302 14.01 1.98 8.16
C GLY A 302 14.47 2.20 6.73
N MET A 303 14.80 1.10 6.06
CA MET A 303 15.19 1.04 4.66
C MET A 303 14.48 -0.14 4.01
N THR A 304 14.33 -0.11 2.69
CA THR A 304 13.62 -1.18 1.97
C THR A 304 14.22 -2.56 2.24
N GLU A 305 15.55 -2.64 2.39
CA GLU A 305 16.35 -3.85 2.60
C GLU A 305 16.14 -4.54 3.95
N ILE A 306 15.85 -3.77 5.00
CA ILE A 306 15.75 -4.29 6.37
C ILE A 306 14.38 -4.08 7.00
N GLY A 307 13.46 -3.42 6.28
CA GLY A 307 12.22 -2.92 6.84
C GLY A 307 12.46 -1.82 7.88
N MET A 308 11.61 -1.78 8.91
CA MET A 308 11.72 -0.80 9.99
C MET A 308 12.64 -1.35 11.09
N ALA A 309 13.72 -0.62 11.36
CA ALA A 309 14.71 -1.00 12.37
C ALA A 309 14.44 -0.31 13.72
N LEU A 310 13.86 0.89 13.70
CA LEU A 310 13.42 1.62 14.89
C LEU A 310 12.02 2.16 14.64
N SER A 311 11.16 1.97 15.63
CA SER A 311 9.72 2.18 15.54
C SER A 311 9.16 2.59 16.88
#